data_AF-A0AAN0MPA9-F1
#
_entry.id   AF-A0AAN0MPA9-F1
#
_cell.length_a   1.000
_cell.length_b   1.000
_cell.length_c   1.000
_cell.angle_alpha   90.00
_cell.angle_beta   90.00
_cell.angle_gamma   90.00
#
_symmetry.space_group_name_H-M   'P 1'
#
loop_
_entity.id
_entity.type
_entity.pdbx_description
1 polymer ?
#
loop_
_entity_poly.entity_id
_entity_poly.type
_entity_poly.pdbx_seq_one_letter_code
_entity_poly.pdbx_strand_id
1 'polypeptide(L)'
;MATTKRKSISKKTRFEVFKRDSFKCQYCGASAPEAVLEVDHIQPVSKSGSNDLMNFITACKACNAGKSDRLLSDNTAVSKQKTQLDDLQMRREQLEMMLQWRDGLKEIDDVQCAAVMDAWNEVAPGWRLNEKGQKEAKTYLKKFGLQTVLEAIDKAAAVYISHGEDGKATQESVSVAWPKVGGILRVGAMPVEIQRLHYVKGILRKRLSYVPYDVVRQLEVWVKAGIPVDEMVEEAKYTKNWTSYLDWLSDCERAMYG
;
A
#
# COMPACT_ATOMS: atom_id res chain seq x y z
N MET A 1 -49.23 -7.15 40.08
CA MET A 1 -48.89 -7.08 38.64
C MET A 1 -48.26 -5.72 38.37
N ALA A 2 -46.96 -5.66 38.09
CA ALA A 2 -46.25 -4.41 37.82
C ALA A 2 -46.54 -3.96 36.38
N THR A 3 -47.18 -2.81 36.20
CA THR A 3 -47.37 -2.18 34.89
C THR A 3 -46.03 -1.65 34.40
N THR A 4 -45.38 -2.36 33.48
CA THR A 4 -44.16 -1.90 32.81
C THR A 4 -44.48 -0.62 32.04
N LYS A 5 -44.09 0.52 32.61
CA LYS A 5 -44.27 1.86 32.02
C LYS A 5 -43.59 1.90 30.66
N ARG A 6 -44.34 2.15 29.57
CA ARG A 6 -43.78 2.27 28.22
C ARG A 6 -42.73 3.38 28.20
N LYS A 7 -41.47 3.04 27.90
CA LYS A 7 -40.42 4.05 27.63
C LYS A 7 -40.75 4.73 26.30
N SER A 8 -40.61 6.05 26.24
CA SER A 8 -40.81 6.81 25.00
C SER A 8 -39.66 6.54 24.03
N ILE A 9 -40.00 6.28 22.77
CA ILE A 9 -39.00 6.06 21.70
C ILE A 9 -38.40 7.42 21.33
N SER A 10 -37.07 7.50 21.28
CA SER A 10 -36.36 8.74 20.93
C SER A 10 -36.69 9.20 19.50
N LYS A 11 -36.61 10.51 19.22
CA LYS A 11 -36.81 11.05 17.86
C LYS A 11 -35.80 10.45 16.87
N LYS A 12 -34.55 10.22 17.30
CA LYS A 12 -33.48 9.62 16.49
C LYS A 12 -33.85 8.19 16.08
N THR A 13 -34.25 7.36 17.05
CA THR A 13 -34.67 5.97 16.80
C THR A 13 -35.90 5.92 15.89
N ARG A 14 -36.89 6.81 16.09
CA ARG A 14 -38.05 6.89 15.18
C ARG A 14 -37.64 7.20 13.75
N PHE A 15 -36.74 8.15 13.57
CA PHE A 15 -36.21 8.50 12.25
C PHE A 15 -35.42 7.35 11.61
N GLU A 16 -34.58 6.66 12.37
CA GLU A 16 -33.82 5.49 11.89
C GLU A 16 -34.75 4.36 11.43
N VAL A 17 -35.81 4.08 12.19
CA VAL A 17 -36.83 3.08 11.81
C VAL A 17 -37.56 3.50 10.54
N PHE A 18 -38.02 4.75 10.45
CA PHE A 18 -38.69 5.25 9.25
C PHE A 18 -37.78 5.24 8.02
N LYS A 19 -36.51 5.64 8.17
CA LYS A 19 -35.52 5.61 7.09
C LYS A 19 -35.25 4.18 6.62
N ARG A 20 -35.05 3.24 7.55
CA ARG A 20 -34.87 1.81 7.24
C ARG A 20 -36.06 1.26 6.45
N ASP A 21 -37.27 1.68 6.83
CA ASP A 21 -38.54 1.22 6.25
C ASP A 21 -38.99 2.06 5.05
N SER A 22 -38.10 2.91 4.51
CA SER A 22 -38.36 3.78 3.35
C SER A 22 -39.60 4.69 3.51
N PHE A 23 -39.93 5.07 4.74
CA PHE A 23 -41.10 5.89 5.08
C PHE A 23 -42.43 5.30 4.58
N LYS A 24 -42.55 3.96 4.61
CA LYS A 24 -43.77 3.24 4.25
C LYS A 24 -44.23 2.35 5.39
N CYS A 25 -45.55 2.21 5.56
CA CYS A 25 -46.14 1.20 6.41
C CYS A 25 -45.68 -0.17 5.93
N GLN A 26 -45.05 -0.94 6.80
CA GLN A 26 -44.49 -2.24 6.44
C GLN A 26 -45.54 -3.35 6.36
N TYR A 27 -46.78 -3.06 6.76
CA TYR A 27 -47.93 -3.97 6.67
C TYR A 27 -48.71 -3.79 5.36
N CYS A 28 -49.02 -2.55 4.98
CA CYS A 28 -49.88 -2.26 3.82
C CYS A 28 -49.22 -1.42 2.71
N GLY A 29 -47.97 -0.98 2.90
CA GLY A 29 -47.24 -0.16 1.93
C GLY A 29 -47.58 1.33 1.91
N ALA A 30 -48.62 1.79 2.64
CA ALA A 30 -49.05 3.18 2.66
C ALA A 30 -47.95 4.15 3.14
N SER A 31 -47.88 5.35 2.56
CA SER A 31 -46.91 6.41 2.91
C SER A 31 -47.61 7.72 3.30
N ALA A 32 -46.87 8.64 3.89
CA ALA A 32 -47.34 10.02 4.07
C ALA A 32 -47.50 10.72 2.71
N PRO A 33 -48.44 11.68 2.55
CA PRO A 33 -49.38 12.19 3.55
C PRO A 33 -50.67 11.36 3.72
N GLU A 34 -50.91 10.39 2.84
CA GLU A 34 -52.13 9.58 2.79
C GLU A 34 -52.36 8.74 4.06
N ALA A 35 -51.28 8.41 4.77
CA ALA A 35 -51.32 7.69 6.03
C ALA A 35 -50.39 8.32 7.08
N VAL A 36 -50.89 8.43 8.32
CA VAL A 36 -50.06 8.79 9.48
C VAL A 36 -49.23 7.59 9.89
N LEU A 37 -47.90 7.72 9.84
CA LEU A 37 -46.94 6.67 10.18
C LEU A 37 -46.49 6.77 11.65
N GLU A 38 -46.42 5.62 12.29
CA GLU A 38 -46.01 5.44 13.67
C GLU A 38 -44.97 4.30 13.77
N VAL A 39 -44.18 4.30 14.84
CA VAL A 39 -43.30 3.18 15.16
C VAL A 39 -44.05 2.24 16.09
N ASP A 40 -44.13 0.98 15.68
CA ASP A 40 -44.78 -0.12 16.37
C ASP A 40 -43.74 -1.17 16.78
N HIS A 41 -43.98 -1.87 17.89
CA HIS A 41 -43.12 -2.97 18.33
C HIS A 41 -43.57 -4.27 17.64
N ILE A 42 -42.66 -4.97 16.97
CA ILE A 42 -42.95 -6.27 16.35
C ILE A 42 -43.44 -7.25 17.43
N GLN A 43 -42.67 -7.39 18.51
CA GLN A 43 -43.09 -8.08 19.74
C GLN A 43 -43.56 -7.07 20.80
N PRO A 44 -44.82 -7.15 21.27
CA PRO A 44 -45.36 -6.21 22.24
C PRO A 44 -44.56 -6.18 23.55
N VAL A 45 -44.50 -5.00 24.18
CA VAL A 45 -43.89 -4.81 25.51
C VAL A 45 -44.55 -5.70 26.58
N SER A 46 -45.85 -5.98 26.46
CA SER A 46 -46.59 -6.90 27.34
C SER A 46 -46.09 -8.35 27.25
N LYS A 47 -45.40 -8.71 26.16
CA LYS A 47 -44.77 -10.02 25.93
C LYS A 47 -43.25 -9.91 25.86
N SER A 48 -42.67 -9.05 26.71
CA SER A 48 -41.22 -8.85 26.87
C SER A 48 -40.45 -8.43 25.61
N GLY A 49 -41.10 -7.76 24.65
CA GLY A 49 -40.41 -7.21 23.48
C GLY A 49 -39.36 -6.16 23.88
N SER A 50 -38.16 -6.24 23.28
CA SER A 50 -37.08 -5.29 23.55
C SER A 50 -37.34 -3.93 22.88
N ASN A 51 -36.63 -2.89 23.33
CA ASN A 51 -36.64 -1.57 22.68
C ASN A 51 -35.47 -1.42 21.68
N ASP A 52 -34.98 -2.54 21.15
CA ASP A 52 -33.92 -2.53 20.16
C ASP A 52 -34.49 -2.17 18.80
N LEU A 53 -33.67 -1.57 17.95
CA LEU A 53 -34.05 -1.15 16.59
C LEU A 53 -34.65 -2.32 15.77
N MET A 54 -34.21 -3.55 16.06
CA MET A 54 -34.68 -4.78 15.40
C MET A 54 -36.10 -5.20 15.80
N ASN A 55 -36.62 -4.73 16.94
CA ASN A 55 -37.98 -4.99 17.38
C ASN A 55 -38.95 -3.84 17.02
N PHE A 56 -38.49 -2.83 16.28
CA PHE A 56 -39.34 -1.73 15.81
C PHE A 56 -39.68 -1.87 14.33
N ILE A 57 -40.85 -1.38 13.94
CA ILE A 57 -41.32 -1.33 12.56
C ILE A 57 -42.19 -0.10 12.30
N THR A 58 -42.21 0.39 11.07
CA THR A 58 -43.07 1.48 10.63
C THR A 58 -44.46 0.94 10.27
N ALA A 59 -45.49 1.50 10.91
CA ALA A 59 -46.88 1.11 10.73
C ALA A 59 -47.74 2.35 10.47
N CYS A 60 -48.74 2.28 9.60
CA CYS A 60 -49.74 3.34 9.56
C CYS A 60 -50.69 3.22 10.77
N LYS A 61 -51.31 4.33 11.17
CA LYS A 61 -52.25 4.37 12.30
C LYS A 61 -53.38 3.35 12.17
N ALA A 62 -53.88 3.09 10.96
CA ALA A 62 -54.91 2.09 10.70
C ALA A 62 -54.42 0.66 10.97
N CYS A 63 -53.23 0.28 10.47
CA CYS A 63 -52.63 -1.03 10.74
C CYS A 63 -52.22 -1.17 12.21
N ASN A 64 -51.69 -0.11 12.82
CA ASN A 64 -51.28 -0.10 14.22
C ASN A 64 -52.50 -0.25 15.16
N ALA A 65 -53.60 0.45 14.87
CA ALA A 65 -54.85 0.33 15.63
C ALA A 65 -55.55 -1.03 15.41
N GLY A 66 -55.51 -1.56 14.18
CA GLY A 66 -56.06 -2.87 13.84
C GLY A 66 -55.30 -4.05 14.47
N LYS A 67 -54.08 -3.82 14.99
CA LYS A 67 -53.22 -4.86 15.59
C LYS A 67 -53.69 -5.35 16.95
N SER A 68 -54.21 -4.48 17.83
CA SER A 68 -54.59 -4.81 19.23
C SER A 68 -53.65 -5.87 19.87
N ASP A 69 -54.17 -6.83 20.65
CA ASP A 69 -53.41 -7.92 21.30
C ASP A 69 -53.07 -9.12 20.40
N ARG A 70 -53.24 -9.03 19.07
CA ARG A 70 -52.87 -10.13 18.16
C ARG A 70 -51.37 -10.11 17.85
N LEU A 71 -50.69 -11.22 18.12
CA LEU A 71 -49.37 -11.46 17.53
C LEU A 71 -49.54 -11.48 16.02
N LEU A 72 -48.61 -10.82 15.32
CA LEU A 72 -48.45 -10.98 13.88
C LEU A 72 -48.18 -12.46 13.62
N SER A 73 -49.17 -13.18 13.10
CA SER A 73 -48.97 -14.47 12.44
C SER A 73 -48.34 -14.30 11.05
N ASP A 74 -47.85 -13.09 10.73
CA ASP A 74 -47.53 -12.69 9.37
C ASP A 74 -46.02 -12.68 9.15
N ASN A 75 -45.57 -13.59 8.29
CA ASN A 75 -44.19 -13.91 7.94
C ASN A 75 -43.36 -12.71 7.41
N THR A 76 -43.93 -11.52 7.29
CA THR A 76 -43.33 -10.29 6.73
C THR A 76 -42.24 -9.70 7.63
N ALA A 77 -42.38 -9.79 8.96
CA ALA A 77 -41.34 -9.34 9.90
C ALA A 77 -40.15 -10.29 9.92
N VAL A 78 -40.43 -11.61 9.87
CA VAL A 78 -39.42 -12.66 9.84
C VAL A 78 -38.65 -12.65 8.52
N SER A 79 -39.33 -12.47 7.39
CA SER A 79 -38.67 -12.40 6.08
C SER A 79 -37.77 -11.16 5.94
N LYS A 80 -38.12 -10.02 6.53
CA LYS A 80 -37.24 -8.83 6.55
C LYS A 80 -36.04 -8.97 7.48
N GLN A 81 -36.22 -9.57 8.67
CA GLN A 81 -35.08 -9.91 9.54
C GLN A 81 -34.13 -10.89 8.83
N LYS A 82 -34.67 -11.84 8.07
CA LYS A 82 -33.89 -12.77 7.26
C LYS A 82 -33.11 -12.05 6.15
N THR A 83 -33.74 -11.17 5.37
CA THR A 83 -33.04 -10.40 4.33
C THR A 83 -31.91 -9.54 4.90
N GLN A 84 -32.12 -8.91 6.07
CA GLN A 84 -31.07 -8.14 6.73
C GLN A 84 -29.91 -9.01 7.24
N LEU A 85 -30.20 -10.22 7.73
CA LEU A 85 -29.18 -11.19 8.13
C LEU A 85 -28.40 -11.71 6.91
N ASP A 86 -29.09 -11.99 5.81
CA ASP A 86 -28.48 -12.42 4.55
C ASP A 86 -27.54 -11.34 3.99
N ASP A 87 -27.96 -10.06 4.01
CA ASP A 87 -27.11 -8.92 3.62
C ASP A 87 -25.86 -8.79 4.50
N LEU A 88 -26.01 -8.96 5.82
CA LEU A 88 -24.88 -8.92 6.76
C LEU A 88 -23.94 -10.10 6.54
N GLN A 89 -24.49 -11.28 6.22
CA GLN A 89 -23.71 -12.47 5.92
C GLN A 89 -22.94 -12.30 4.61
N MET A 90 -23.57 -11.77 3.54
CA MET A 90 -22.87 -11.42 2.30
C MET A 90 -21.73 -10.43 2.54
N ARG A 91 -21.95 -9.39 3.35
CA ARG A 91 -20.87 -8.45 3.72
C ARG A 91 -19.74 -9.13 4.48
N ARG A 92 -20.06 -10.05 5.40
CA ARG A 92 -19.07 -10.84 6.14
C ARG A 92 -18.26 -11.71 5.18
N GLU A 93 -18.91 -12.46 4.30
CA GLU A 93 -18.26 -13.32 3.30
C GLU A 93 -17.36 -12.49 2.37
N GLN A 94 -17.82 -11.30 1.95
CA GLN A 94 -17.01 -10.36 1.16
C GLN A 94 -15.75 -9.91 1.92
N LEU A 95 -15.86 -9.57 3.21
CA LEU A 95 -14.72 -9.19 4.05
C LEU A 95 -13.75 -10.34 4.29
N GLU A 96 -14.27 -11.55 4.54
CA GLU A 96 -13.46 -12.77 4.68
C GLU A 96 -12.66 -13.05 3.41
N MET A 97 -13.29 -12.93 2.24
CA MET A 97 -12.62 -13.07 0.94
C MET A 97 -11.50 -12.02 0.77
N MET A 98 -11.75 -10.75 1.08
CA MET A 98 -10.71 -9.70 1.01
C MET A 98 -9.53 -9.97 1.95
N LEU A 99 -9.78 -10.52 3.13
CA LEU A 99 -8.72 -10.90 4.08
C LEU A 99 -7.89 -12.09 3.57
N GLN A 100 -8.54 -13.11 2.97
CA GLN A 100 -7.84 -14.23 2.34
C GLN A 100 -6.93 -13.76 1.20
N TRP A 101 -7.43 -12.86 0.34
CA TRP A 101 -6.61 -12.24 -0.72
C TRP A 101 -5.39 -11.52 -0.13
N ARG A 102 -5.57 -10.77 0.96
CA ARG A 102 -4.47 -10.08 1.64
C ARG A 102 -3.43 -11.05 2.20
N ASP A 103 -3.85 -12.18 2.75
CA ASP A 103 -2.91 -13.17 3.28
C ASP A 103 -2.17 -13.92 2.16
N GLY A 104 -2.83 -14.18 1.02
CA GLY A 104 -2.15 -14.68 -0.19
C GLY A 104 -1.07 -13.72 -0.73
N LEU A 105 -1.25 -12.40 -0.60
CA LEU A 105 -0.21 -11.42 -0.94
C LEU A 105 1.04 -11.54 -0.04
N LYS A 106 0.89 -11.93 1.24
CA LYS A 106 2.05 -12.13 2.13
C LYS A 106 2.86 -13.37 1.72
N GLU A 107 2.18 -14.42 1.28
CA GLU A 107 2.85 -15.60 0.75
C GLU A 107 3.71 -15.26 -0.48
N ILE A 108 3.22 -14.36 -1.34
CA ILE A 108 3.99 -13.84 -2.48
C ILE A 108 5.23 -13.08 -1.99
N ASP A 109 5.11 -12.21 -1.00
CA ASP A 109 6.26 -11.47 -0.43
C ASP A 109 7.33 -12.42 0.11
N ASP A 110 6.93 -13.49 0.80
CA ASP A 110 7.87 -14.47 1.36
C ASP A 110 8.50 -15.35 0.26
N VAL A 111 7.76 -15.73 -0.79
CA VAL A 111 8.29 -16.42 -1.98
C VAL A 111 9.32 -15.54 -2.71
N GLN A 112 9.02 -14.26 -2.90
CA GLN A 112 9.96 -13.32 -3.52
C GLN A 112 11.21 -13.13 -2.67
N CYS A 113 11.06 -13.09 -1.34
CA CYS A 113 12.21 -13.01 -0.43
C CYS A 113 13.09 -14.27 -0.52
N ALA A 114 12.48 -15.45 -0.59
CA ALA A 114 13.20 -16.70 -0.79
C ALA A 114 13.98 -16.68 -2.12
N ALA A 115 13.34 -16.26 -3.21
CA ALA A 115 14.00 -16.15 -4.53
C ALA A 115 15.23 -15.23 -4.50
N VAL A 116 15.16 -14.11 -3.77
CA VAL A 116 16.32 -13.21 -3.58
C VAL A 116 17.44 -13.87 -2.78
N MET A 117 17.10 -14.65 -1.75
CA MET A 117 18.08 -15.37 -0.95
C MET A 117 18.76 -16.48 -1.75
N ASP A 118 18.00 -17.20 -2.57
CA ASP A 118 18.52 -18.24 -3.44
C ASP A 118 19.46 -17.66 -4.50
N ALA A 119 19.04 -16.58 -5.18
CA ALA A 119 19.89 -15.88 -6.14
C ALA A 119 21.18 -15.36 -5.51
N TRP A 120 21.13 -14.85 -4.27
CA TRP A 120 22.33 -14.46 -3.54
C TRP A 120 23.26 -15.63 -3.26
N ASN A 121 22.70 -16.78 -2.86
CA ASN A 121 23.48 -17.98 -2.59
C ASN A 121 24.07 -18.61 -3.86
N GLU A 122 23.43 -18.44 -5.02
CA GLU A 122 23.98 -18.85 -6.32
C GLU A 122 25.23 -18.05 -6.70
N VAL A 123 25.19 -16.73 -6.53
CA VAL A 123 26.34 -15.86 -6.86
C VAL A 123 27.43 -15.85 -5.79
N ALA A 124 27.10 -16.21 -4.55
CA ALA A 124 28.03 -16.33 -3.43
C ALA A 124 27.86 -17.67 -2.69
N PRO A 125 28.27 -18.81 -3.30
CA PRO A 125 28.08 -20.12 -2.69
C PRO A 125 28.71 -20.22 -1.30
N GLY A 126 27.95 -20.71 -0.34
CA GLY A 126 28.37 -20.83 1.07
C GLY A 126 28.16 -19.57 1.90
N TRP A 127 27.71 -18.47 1.30
CA TRP A 127 27.41 -17.23 2.00
C TRP A 127 25.91 -16.93 1.98
N ARG A 128 25.34 -16.75 3.17
CA ARG A 128 23.91 -16.43 3.33
C ARG A 128 23.73 -15.03 3.87
N LEU A 129 22.65 -14.38 3.45
CA LEU A 129 22.22 -13.13 4.04
C LEU A 129 21.79 -13.35 5.49
N ASN A 130 22.42 -12.60 6.39
CA ASN A 130 22.00 -12.51 7.79
C ASN A 130 20.66 -11.76 7.91
N GLU A 131 20.11 -11.67 9.13
CA GLU A 131 18.83 -11.01 9.38
C GLU A 131 18.76 -9.57 8.86
N LYS A 132 19.88 -8.83 8.94
CA LYS A 132 19.95 -7.46 8.40
C LYS A 132 19.83 -7.48 6.88
N GLY A 133 20.59 -8.36 6.20
CA GLY A 133 20.52 -8.53 4.74
C GLY A 133 19.12 -8.95 4.29
N GLN A 134 18.44 -9.83 5.03
CA GLN A 134 17.06 -10.24 4.72
C GLN A 134 16.06 -9.06 4.87
N LYS A 135 16.22 -8.23 5.90
CA LYS A 135 15.40 -7.01 6.06
C LYS A 135 15.65 -6.01 4.93
N GLU A 136 16.89 -5.85 4.49
CA GLU A 136 17.25 -5.04 3.33
C GLU A 136 16.65 -5.61 2.05
N ALA A 137 16.73 -6.93 1.82
CA ALA A 137 16.11 -7.61 0.68
C ALA A 137 14.60 -7.36 0.61
N LYS A 138 13.87 -7.53 1.73
CA LYS A 138 12.44 -7.20 1.82
C LYS A 138 12.16 -5.74 1.50
N THR A 139 13.05 -4.83 1.93
CA THR A 139 12.93 -3.40 1.60
C THR A 139 13.18 -3.12 0.12
N TYR A 140 14.12 -3.82 -0.51
CA TYR A 140 14.40 -3.70 -1.93
C TYR A 140 13.25 -4.23 -2.78
N LEU A 141 12.72 -5.41 -2.44
CA LEU A 141 11.55 -6.01 -3.12
C LEU A 141 10.36 -5.06 -3.14
N LYS A 142 10.01 -4.48 -1.99
CA LYS A 142 8.90 -3.53 -1.87
C LYS A 142 9.07 -2.26 -2.70
N LYS A 143 10.31 -1.84 -2.95
CA LYS A 143 10.62 -0.58 -3.65
C LYS A 143 10.87 -0.75 -5.14
N PHE A 144 11.48 -1.85 -5.54
CA PHE A 144 12.02 -2.02 -6.90
C PHE A 144 11.45 -3.24 -7.63
N GLY A 145 10.76 -4.14 -6.93
CA GLY A 145 10.24 -5.40 -7.49
C GLY A 145 11.31 -6.49 -7.62
N LEU A 146 10.87 -7.74 -7.75
CA LEU A 146 11.74 -8.93 -7.78
C LEU A 146 12.78 -8.86 -8.90
N GLN A 147 12.34 -8.68 -10.14
CA GLN A 147 13.22 -8.73 -11.31
C GLN A 147 14.39 -7.75 -11.21
N THR A 148 14.11 -6.48 -10.87
CA THR A 148 15.14 -5.45 -10.70
C THR A 148 16.14 -5.80 -9.60
N VAL A 149 15.68 -6.43 -8.52
CA VAL A 149 16.54 -6.88 -7.42
C VAL A 149 17.47 -8.01 -7.86
N LEU A 150 16.96 -9.00 -8.60
CA LEU A 150 17.76 -10.09 -9.14
C LEU A 150 18.85 -9.57 -10.09
N GLU A 151 18.48 -8.70 -11.04
CA GLU A 151 19.44 -8.08 -11.96
C GLU A 151 20.51 -7.24 -11.23
N ALA A 152 20.15 -6.59 -10.13
CA ALA A 152 21.09 -5.82 -9.33
C ALA A 152 22.06 -6.73 -8.55
N ILE A 153 21.62 -7.91 -8.14
CA ILE A 153 22.47 -8.93 -7.52
C ILE A 153 23.50 -9.42 -8.53
N ASP A 154 23.06 -9.79 -9.74
CA ASP A 154 23.97 -10.26 -10.80
C ASP A 154 25.03 -9.21 -11.14
N LYS A 155 24.61 -7.94 -11.32
CA LYS A 155 25.52 -6.81 -11.58
C LYS A 155 26.50 -6.58 -10.44
N ALA A 156 26.06 -6.69 -9.18
CA ALA A 156 26.93 -6.53 -8.03
C ALA A 156 27.94 -7.69 -7.95
N ALA A 157 27.46 -8.92 -8.11
CA ALA A 157 28.27 -10.12 -8.03
C ALA A 157 29.40 -10.12 -9.06
N ALA A 158 29.06 -9.84 -10.33
CA ALA A 158 30.02 -9.83 -11.44
C ALA A 158 31.19 -8.85 -11.23
N VAL A 159 30.99 -7.78 -10.46
CA VAL A 159 32.00 -6.74 -10.22
C VAL A 159 32.72 -6.90 -8.89
N TYR A 160 32.02 -7.32 -7.85
CA TYR A 160 32.50 -7.22 -6.47
C TYR A 160 32.79 -8.55 -5.80
N ILE A 161 32.31 -9.68 -6.32
CA ILE A 161 32.63 -11.00 -5.77
C ILE A 161 33.94 -11.50 -6.38
N SER A 162 34.89 -11.85 -5.52
CA SER A 162 36.15 -12.47 -5.90
C SER A 162 36.27 -13.86 -5.28
N HIS A 163 36.89 -14.77 -6.02
CA HIS A 163 37.07 -16.16 -5.60
C HIS A 163 38.47 -16.37 -5.05
N GLY A 164 38.58 -17.11 -3.95
CA GLY A 164 39.84 -17.57 -3.40
C GLY A 164 40.45 -18.70 -4.24
N GLU A 165 41.60 -19.20 -3.79
CA GLU A 165 42.30 -20.34 -4.43
C GLU A 165 41.45 -21.63 -4.43
N ASP A 166 40.51 -21.75 -3.49
CA ASP A 166 39.57 -22.86 -3.38
C ASP A 166 38.33 -22.71 -4.30
N GLY A 167 38.30 -21.66 -5.13
CA GLY A 167 37.20 -21.36 -6.02
C GLY A 167 35.94 -20.85 -5.31
N LYS A 168 36.00 -20.54 -4.01
CA LYS A 168 34.86 -20.01 -3.25
C LYS A 168 34.93 -18.50 -3.11
N ALA A 169 33.77 -17.86 -3.02
CA ALA A 169 33.70 -16.43 -2.77
C ALA A 169 34.37 -16.06 -1.45
N THR A 170 35.21 -15.03 -1.45
CA THR A 170 35.90 -14.56 -0.24
C THR A 170 34.96 -13.76 0.65
N GLN A 171 35.10 -13.87 1.98
CA GLN A 171 34.27 -13.14 2.95
C GLN A 171 34.29 -11.63 2.71
N GLU A 172 35.48 -11.09 2.44
CA GLU A 172 35.72 -9.67 2.22
C GLU A 172 34.93 -9.18 1.00
N SER A 173 35.03 -9.90 -0.13
CA SER A 173 34.32 -9.56 -1.37
C SER A 173 32.79 -9.60 -1.19
N VAL A 174 32.28 -10.63 -0.51
CA VAL A 174 30.84 -10.80 -0.23
C VAL A 174 30.32 -9.68 0.66
N SER A 175 31.08 -9.31 1.70
CA SER A 175 30.71 -8.22 2.62
C SER A 175 30.62 -6.85 1.92
N VAL A 176 31.41 -6.66 0.87
CA VAL A 176 31.39 -5.45 0.04
C VAL A 176 30.30 -5.51 -1.02
N ALA A 177 30.03 -6.69 -1.60
CA ALA A 177 29.10 -6.86 -2.71
C ALA A 177 27.64 -6.56 -2.33
N TRP A 178 27.16 -7.04 -1.18
CA TRP A 178 25.75 -6.83 -0.80
C TRP A 178 25.34 -5.35 -0.66
N PRO A 179 26.13 -4.48 0.03
CA PRO A 179 25.87 -3.04 0.04
C PRO A 179 25.81 -2.40 -1.36
N LYS A 180 26.49 -2.98 -2.36
CA LYS A 180 26.49 -2.46 -3.74
C LYS A 180 25.18 -2.74 -4.45
N VAL A 181 24.49 -3.84 -4.14
CA VAL A 181 23.13 -4.13 -4.65
C VAL A 181 22.20 -2.95 -4.38
N GLY A 182 22.15 -2.45 -3.15
CA GLY A 182 21.34 -1.28 -2.79
C GLY A 182 21.78 0.01 -3.50
N GLY A 183 23.07 0.17 -3.79
CA GLY A 183 23.59 1.27 -4.61
C GLY A 183 23.11 1.21 -6.06
N ILE A 184 23.23 0.03 -6.68
CA ILE A 184 22.81 -0.24 -8.06
C ILE A 184 21.30 0.00 -8.20
N LEU A 185 20.50 -0.52 -7.27
CA LEU A 185 19.05 -0.32 -7.27
C LEU A 185 18.66 1.16 -7.20
N ARG A 186 19.27 1.91 -6.27
CA ARG A 186 18.96 3.34 -6.10
C ARG A 186 19.32 4.14 -7.34
N VAL A 187 20.49 3.90 -7.94
CA VAL A 187 20.91 4.61 -9.14
C VAL A 187 20.07 4.19 -10.34
N GLY A 188 19.81 2.89 -10.53
CA GLY A 188 19.01 2.37 -11.64
C GLY A 188 17.57 2.89 -11.67
N ALA A 189 17.01 3.33 -10.54
CA ALA A 189 15.69 3.95 -10.46
C ALA A 189 15.67 5.45 -10.80
N MET A 190 16.82 6.09 -11.01
CA MET A 190 16.94 7.51 -11.34
C MET A 190 16.77 7.75 -12.86
N PRO A 191 16.46 8.99 -13.30
CA PRO A 191 16.51 9.35 -14.72
C PRO A 191 17.89 9.06 -15.35
N VAL A 192 17.91 8.75 -16.64
CA VAL A 192 19.12 8.31 -17.36
C VAL A 192 20.26 9.32 -17.23
N GLU A 193 19.96 10.60 -17.31
CA GLU A 193 20.93 11.69 -17.17
C GLU A 193 21.61 11.66 -15.79
N ILE A 194 20.82 11.42 -14.74
CA ILE A 194 21.31 11.33 -13.35
C ILE A 194 22.16 10.07 -13.15
N GLN A 195 21.76 8.94 -13.75
CA GLN A 195 22.58 7.72 -13.74
C GLN A 195 23.95 7.98 -14.36
N ARG A 196 23.99 8.73 -15.46
CA ARG A 196 25.24 9.09 -16.12
C ARG A 196 26.08 10.06 -15.29
N LEU A 197 25.48 10.99 -14.53
CA LEU A 197 26.23 11.80 -13.57
C LEU A 197 26.86 10.96 -12.45
N HIS A 198 26.19 9.89 -12.00
CA HIS A 198 26.80 8.93 -11.08
C HIS A 198 27.99 8.19 -11.69
N TYR A 199 27.95 7.92 -13.00
CA TYR A 199 29.10 7.39 -13.74
C TYR A 199 30.26 8.40 -13.83
N VAL A 200 29.98 9.67 -14.16
CA VAL A 200 30.96 10.78 -14.13
C VAL A 200 31.62 10.86 -12.75
N LYS A 201 30.82 10.89 -11.67
CA LYS A 201 31.33 10.85 -10.28
C LYS A 201 32.27 9.67 -10.05
N GLY A 202 31.95 8.49 -10.58
CA GLY A 202 32.80 7.30 -10.49
C GLY A 202 34.17 7.50 -11.15
N ILE A 203 34.20 8.04 -12.38
CA ILE A 203 35.44 8.35 -13.10
C ILE A 203 36.29 9.35 -12.31
N LEU A 204 35.68 10.46 -11.89
CA LEU A 204 36.37 11.52 -11.16
C LEU A 204 36.96 11.02 -9.85
N ARG A 205 36.21 10.25 -9.04
CA ARG A 205 36.71 9.73 -7.75
C ARG A 205 37.84 8.71 -7.90
N LYS A 206 37.90 8.00 -9.03
CA LYS A 206 38.98 7.06 -9.31
C LYS A 206 40.27 7.77 -9.72
N ARG A 207 40.16 8.91 -10.42
CA ARG A 207 41.30 9.62 -11.01
C ARG A 207 41.83 10.77 -10.16
N LEU A 208 40.94 11.50 -9.49
CA LEU A 208 41.27 12.76 -8.83
C LEU A 208 41.48 12.57 -7.33
N SER A 209 42.43 13.33 -6.78
CA SER A 209 42.73 13.34 -5.33
C SER A 209 41.60 13.93 -4.49
N TYR A 210 40.83 14.86 -5.07
CA TYR A 210 39.70 15.51 -4.42
C TYR A 210 38.51 15.60 -5.39
N VAL A 211 37.34 15.20 -4.89
CA VAL A 211 36.04 15.38 -5.55
C VAL A 211 35.01 15.67 -4.44
N PRO A 212 34.17 16.72 -4.57
CA PRO A 212 33.14 17.03 -3.59
C PRO A 212 32.19 15.85 -3.34
N TYR A 213 31.71 15.72 -2.10
CA TYR A 213 30.78 14.65 -1.74
C TYR A 213 29.46 14.73 -2.53
N ASP A 214 28.98 15.97 -2.71
CA ASP A 214 27.75 16.36 -3.40
C ASP A 214 27.94 16.60 -4.91
N VAL A 215 29.05 16.13 -5.49
CA VAL A 215 29.40 16.35 -6.91
C VAL A 215 28.25 16.09 -7.89
N VAL A 216 27.44 15.04 -7.71
CA VAL A 216 26.30 14.76 -8.62
C VAL A 216 25.30 15.93 -8.61
N ARG A 217 24.98 16.48 -7.43
CA ARG A 217 24.08 17.63 -7.30
C ARG A 217 24.67 18.89 -7.95
N GLN A 218 25.98 19.07 -7.88
CA GLN A 218 26.65 20.18 -8.56
C GLN A 218 26.57 20.00 -10.09
N LEU A 219 26.82 18.79 -10.60
CA LEU A 219 26.74 18.49 -12.03
C LEU A 219 25.31 18.60 -12.58
N GLU A 220 24.29 18.30 -11.78
CA GLU A 220 22.89 18.49 -12.19
C GLU A 220 22.55 19.94 -12.57
N VAL A 221 23.21 20.93 -11.96
CA VAL A 221 23.01 22.35 -12.31
C VAL A 221 23.46 22.61 -13.75
N TRP A 222 24.60 22.05 -14.13
CA TRP A 222 25.18 22.18 -15.46
C TRP A 222 24.38 21.43 -16.53
N VAL A 223 23.84 20.25 -16.20
CA VAL A 223 22.90 19.55 -17.09
C VAL A 223 21.64 20.41 -17.33
N LYS A 224 21.12 21.08 -16.29
CA LYS A 224 19.99 22.01 -16.43
C LYS A 224 20.34 23.27 -17.23
N ALA A 225 21.61 23.69 -17.22
CA ALA A 225 22.10 24.79 -18.04
C ALA A 225 22.25 24.42 -19.52
N GLY A 226 22.11 23.13 -19.86
CA GLY A 226 22.12 22.62 -21.24
C GLY A 226 23.37 21.83 -21.62
N ILE A 227 24.34 21.66 -20.71
CA ILE A 227 25.59 20.93 -21.01
C ILE A 227 25.30 19.43 -21.15
N PRO A 228 25.65 18.79 -22.29
CA PRO A 228 25.41 17.37 -22.49
C PRO A 228 26.23 16.50 -21.53
N VAL A 229 25.59 15.49 -20.93
CA VAL A 229 26.27 14.57 -20.00
C VAL A 229 27.36 13.74 -20.70
N ASP A 230 27.24 13.51 -22.01
CA ASP A 230 28.25 12.82 -22.82
C ASP A 230 29.59 13.55 -22.83
N GLU A 231 29.56 14.87 -22.99
CA GLU A 231 30.74 15.72 -22.95
C GLU A 231 31.34 15.73 -21.55
N MET A 232 30.49 15.79 -20.52
CA MET A 232 30.92 15.68 -19.12
C MET A 232 31.65 14.36 -18.84
N VAL A 233 31.15 13.25 -19.38
CA VAL A 233 31.78 11.92 -19.28
C VAL A 233 33.13 11.91 -19.97
N GLU A 234 33.23 12.51 -21.15
CA GLU A 234 34.48 12.54 -21.91
C GLU A 234 35.53 13.38 -21.19
N GLU A 235 35.20 14.60 -20.77
CA GLU A 235 36.14 15.48 -20.07
C GLU A 235 36.60 14.86 -18.73
N ALA A 236 35.72 14.12 -18.04
CA ALA A 236 36.07 13.48 -16.77
C ALA A 236 37.21 12.46 -16.91
N LYS A 237 37.45 11.92 -18.12
CA LYS A 237 38.55 10.99 -18.41
C LYS A 237 39.90 11.69 -18.55
N TYR A 238 39.94 12.99 -18.85
CA TYR A 238 41.17 13.72 -19.17
C TYR A 238 41.52 14.81 -18.16
N THR A 239 40.53 15.38 -17.48
CA THR A 239 40.73 16.47 -16.53
C THR A 239 41.78 16.14 -15.46
N LYS A 240 42.56 17.15 -15.04
CA LYS A 240 43.71 16.99 -14.13
C LYS A 240 43.32 17.05 -12.65
N ASN A 241 42.34 17.88 -12.32
CA ASN A 241 41.84 18.11 -10.97
C ASN A 241 40.40 18.66 -11.03
N TRP A 242 39.75 18.74 -9.89
CA TRP A 242 38.35 19.18 -9.81
C TRP A 242 38.15 20.62 -10.29
N THR A 243 39.10 21.52 -9.99
CA THR A 243 39.03 22.92 -10.44
C THR A 243 39.06 23.02 -11.96
N SER A 244 39.99 22.32 -12.62
CA SER A 244 40.05 22.30 -14.09
C SER A 244 38.78 21.74 -14.74
N TYR A 245 38.09 20.80 -14.08
CA TYR A 245 36.81 20.29 -14.54
C TYR A 245 35.68 21.33 -14.42
N LEU A 246 35.67 22.12 -13.34
CA LEU A 246 34.73 23.23 -13.17
C LEU A 246 35.01 24.39 -14.14
N ASP A 247 36.28 24.67 -14.41
CA ASP A 247 36.67 25.69 -15.39
C ASP A 247 36.15 25.30 -16.78
N TRP A 248 36.33 24.03 -17.18
CA TRP A 248 35.78 23.50 -18.43
C TRP A 248 34.25 23.63 -18.50
N LEU A 249 33.52 23.26 -17.45
CA LEU A 249 32.06 23.42 -17.39
C LEU A 249 31.63 24.88 -17.56
N SER A 250 32.33 25.79 -16.92
CA SER A 250 32.08 27.23 -17.01
C SER A 250 32.35 27.76 -18.42
N ASP A 251 33.38 27.25 -19.08
CA ASP A 251 33.71 27.64 -20.46
C ASP A 251 32.70 27.08 -21.46
N CYS A 252 32.20 25.85 -21.28
CA CYS A 252 31.10 25.29 -22.05
C CYS A 252 29.82 26.13 -21.94
N GLU A 253 29.45 26.55 -20.72
CA GLU A 253 28.29 27.42 -20.51
C GLU A 253 28.47 28.78 -21.20
N ARG A 254 29.64 29.40 -21.06
CA ARG A 254 29.95 30.67 -21.75
C ARG A 254 29.84 30.54 -23.26
N ALA A 255 30.30 29.43 -23.85
CA ALA A 255 30.22 29.20 -25.29
C ALA A 255 28.78 29.01 -25.80
N MET A 256 27.83 28.64 -24.93
CA MET A 256 26.42 28.50 -25.30
C MET A 256 25.65 29.84 -25.29
N TYR A 257 26.06 30.79 -24.44
CA TYR A 257 25.33 32.04 -24.20
C TYR A 257 26.10 33.33 -24.56
N GLY A 258 27.37 33.22 -24.97
CA GLY A 258 28.23 34.33 -25.41
C GLY A 258 28.39 34.35 -26.93
#